data_AF-A1JQN3-F1
#
_entry.id   AF-A1JQN3-F1
#
_cell.length_a   1.000
_cell.length_b   1.000
_cell.length_c   1.000
_cell.angle_alpha   90.00
_cell.angle_beta   90.00
_cell.angle_gamma   90.00
#
_symmetry.space_group_name_H-M   'P 1'
#
loop_
_entity.id
_entity.type
_entity.pdbx_description
1 polymer ?
#
loop_
_entity_poly.entity_id
_entity_poly.type
_entity_poly.pdbx_seq_one_letter_code
_entity_poly.pdbx_strand_id
1 'polypeptide(L)'
;MSTLFNAVSTTVTTLVCAVVLFSAPLLAAPLSMTESMPMSHNHGAMMADTTTINTNNYHSRGQIKAWNANSVSIAHSAISALNWPPMTMSFDLPDNLAATPIPVGTQVTFSFRQTEQGYQLTAISAQQP
;
A
#
# COMPACT_ATOMS: atom_id res chain seq x y z
N MET A 1 29.12 -17.53 23.98
CA MET A 1 28.08 -18.30 24.68
C MET A 1 27.18 -17.35 25.45
N SER A 2 25.89 -17.29 25.12
CA SER A 2 24.75 -17.03 26.03
C SER A 2 23.47 -16.97 25.20
N THR A 3 22.81 -18.11 25.11
CA THR A 3 21.49 -18.36 24.52
C THR A 3 20.40 -17.96 25.50
N LEU A 4 19.43 -17.13 25.12
CA LEU A 4 18.12 -17.09 25.78
C LEU A 4 17.01 -16.81 24.75
N PHE A 5 16.29 -17.88 24.44
CA PHE A 5 15.02 -17.93 23.74
C PHE A 5 13.95 -17.16 24.53
N ASN A 6 13.06 -16.44 23.86
CA ASN A 6 11.78 -16.06 24.47
C ASN A 6 10.60 -16.24 23.50
N ALA A 7 9.89 -17.34 23.77
CA ALA A 7 8.44 -17.55 23.74
C ALA A 7 7.59 -16.92 22.63
N VAL A 8 7.20 -17.77 21.67
CA VAL A 8 5.92 -17.70 20.94
C VAL A 8 4.77 -17.85 21.96
N SER A 9 3.86 -16.89 22.01
CA SER A 9 2.60 -17.01 22.74
C SER A 9 1.42 -16.98 21.77
N THR A 10 0.91 -18.18 21.49
CA THR A 10 -0.34 -18.44 20.80
C THR A 10 -1.51 -18.09 21.71
N THR A 11 -2.47 -17.30 21.25
CA THR A 11 -3.82 -17.34 21.85
C THR A 11 -4.87 -17.04 20.79
N VAL A 12 -5.46 -18.13 20.29
CA VAL A 12 -6.71 -18.16 19.55
C VAL A 12 -7.82 -17.68 20.48
N THR A 13 -8.62 -16.71 20.05
CA THR A 13 -9.94 -16.46 20.65
C THR A 13 -10.94 -16.27 19.53
N THR A 14 -11.66 -17.35 19.27
CA THR A 14 -12.92 -17.39 18.54
C THR A 14 -14.01 -16.73 19.39
N LEU A 15 -14.71 -15.72 18.86
CA LEU A 15 -16.04 -15.37 19.34
C LEU A 15 -16.97 -15.19 18.13
N VAL A 16 -17.96 -16.07 18.07
CA VAL A 16 -19.09 -16.08 17.15
C VAL A 16 -20.21 -15.22 17.75
N CYS A 17 -20.78 -14.30 16.97
CA CYS A 17 -22.14 -13.77 17.11
C CYS A 17 -22.73 -13.68 15.68
N ALA A 18 -23.61 -14.59 15.25
CA ALA A 18 -25.08 -14.53 15.42
C ALA A 18 -25.67 -13.21 14.88
N VAL A 19 -26.11 -13.12 13.61
CA VAL A 19 -27.41 -13.56 13.03
C VAL A 19 -28.49 -12.47 13.10
N VAL A 20 -28.91 -12.04 11.88
CA VAL A 20 -30.14 -11.33 11.42
C VAL A 20 -30.41 -9.91 11.96
N LEU A 21 -30.82 -8.92 11.15
CA LEU A 21 -32.12 -8.88 10.45
C LEU A 21 -32.08 -8.07 9.14
N PHE A 22 -32.61 -8.70 8.10
CA PHE A 22 -32.97 -8.15 6.81
C PHE A 22 -34.19 -7.22 6.99
N SER A 23 -34.15 -6.00 6.47
CA SER A 23 -35.33 -5.13 6.40
C SER A 23 -35.34 -4.39 5.06
N ALA A 24 -36.28 -4.79 4.22
CA ALA A 24 -36.81 -3.98 3.13
C ALA A 24 -38.29 -3.69 3.44
N PRO A 25 -38.80 -2.51 3.06
CA PRO A 25 -39.87 -2.58 2.07
C PRO A 25 -39.83 -1.50 0.99
N LEU A 26 -40.49 -1.87 -0.12
CA LEU A 26 -40.77 -1.13 -1.35
C LEU A 26 -41.64 0.11 -1.13
N LEU A 27 -41.44 1.14 -1.98
CA LEU A 27 -42.52 2.04 -2.40
C LEU A 27 -42.36 2.51 -3.86
N ALA A 28 -43.49 2.68 -4.54
CA ALA A 28 -43.71 2.64 -5.98
C ALA A 28 -43.45 3.95 -6.77
N ALA A 29 -43.40 3.79 -8.11
CA ALA A 29 -43.11 4.75 -9.21
C ALA A 29 -44.14 5.92 -9.38
N PRO A 30 -43.90 6.98 -10.21
CA PRO A 30 -43.86 6.89 -11.69
C PRO A 30 -42.88 7.83 -12.43
N LEU A 31 -42.78 7.56 -13.74
CA LEU A 31 -42.00 8.19 -14.82
C LEU A 31 -42.24 9.71 -14.95
N SER A 32 -41.14 10.48 -15.05
CA SER A 32 -41.15 11.84 -15.62
C SER A 32 -40.55 11.82 -17.02
N MET A 33 -41.22 12.56 -17.88
CA MET A 33 -41.14 12.53 -19.33
C MET A 33 -39.98 13.38 -19.86
N THR A 34 -39.50 12.99 -21.03
CA THR A 34 -38.93 13.80 -22.12
C THR A 34 -38.21 15.09 -21.75
N GLU A 35 -36.88 15.11 -21.97
CA GLU A 35 -36.25 16.25 -22.64
C GLU A 35 -35.03 15.75 -23.43
N SER A 36 -35.25 15.55 -24.73
CA SER A 36 -34.23 15.30 -25.72
C SER A 36 -33.42 16.58 -25.94
N MET A 37 -32.33 16.75 -25.20
CA MET A 37 -31.32 17.76 -25.49
C MET A 37 -30.20 17.16 -26.33
N PRO A 38 -29.85 17.73 -27.50
CA PRO A 38 -28.66 17.33 -28.25
C PRO A 38 -27.42 17.81 -27.51
N MET A 39 -26.94 17.00 -26.57
CA MET A 39 -25.61 17.16 -25.99
C MET A 39 -24.59 16.86 -27.08
N SER A 40 -24.02 17.94 -27.62
CA SER A 40 -22.79 17.95 -28.41
C SER A 40 -21.79 16.98 -27.80
N HIS A 41 -21.45 15.91 -28.53
CA HIS A 41 -20.37 15.01 -28.19
C HIS A 41 -19.05 15.76 -28.37
N ASN A 42 -18.69 16.58 -27.39
CA ASN A 42 -17.29 16.86 -27.12
C ASN A 42 -16.73 15.55 -26.57
N HIS A 43 -16.13 14.74 -27.45
CA HIS A 43 -15.20 13.69 -27.03
C HIS A 43 -14.02 14.42 -26.39
N GLY A 44 -14.20 14.80 -25.13
CA GLY A 44 -13.16 15.31 -24.27
C GLY A 44 -12.03 14.30 -24.33
N ALA A 45 -10.86 14.77 -24.75
CA ALA A 45 -9.62 14.04 -24.68
C ALA A 45 -9.60 13.33 -23.34
N MET A 46 -9.66 11.99 -23.38
CA MET A 46 -9.32 11.18 -22.23
C MET A 46 -7.88 11.60 -21.91
N MET A 47 -7.75 12.44 -20.89
CA MET A 47 -6.47 12.75 -20.29
C MET A 47 -5.89 11.38 -19.96
N ALA A 48 -4.93 10.94 -20.77
CA ALA A 48 -3.99 9.94 -20.32
C ALA A 48 -3.55 10.49 -18.97
N ASP A 49 -3.91 9.77 -17.90
CA ASP A 49 -3.39 9.97 -16.57
C ASP A 49 -1.89 10.01 -16.78
N THR A 50 -1.37 11.22 -16.85
CA THR A 50 0.03 11.46 -17.09
C THR A 50 0.58 11.01 -15.77
N THR A 51 1.00 9.74 -15.74
CA THR A 51 1.89 9.18 -14.73
C THR A 51 3.07 10.11 -14.77
N THR A 52 2.94 11.20 -14.02
CA THR A 52 3.96 12.17 -13.79
C THR A 52 4.93 11.31 -13.03
N ILE A 53 5.95 10.83 -13.75
CA ILE A 53 7.18 10.29 -13.19
C ILE A 53 7.77 11.43 -12.38
N ASN A 54 7.15 11.63 -11.22
CA ASN A 54 7.51 12.58 -10.24
C ASN A 54 8.88 12.06 -9.82
N THR A 55 9.90 12.83 -10.16
CA THR A 55 11.27 12.71 -9.63
C THR A 55 11.30 12.88 -8.10
N ASN A 56 10.13 13.00 -7.48
CA ASN A 56 9.90 13.07 -6.06
C ASN A 56 10.39 11.79 -5.40
N ASN A 57 11.49 11.93 -4.69
CA ASN A 57 11.98 10.94 -3.76
C ASN A 57 11.11 11.01 -2.49
N TYR A 58 10.36 9.95 -2.23
CA TYR A 58 9.56 9.83 -1.01
C TYR A 58 10.40 9.20 0.10
N HIS A 59 10.22 9.69 1.32
CA HIS A 59 10.85 9.13 2.51
C HIS A 59 9.80 8.51 3.43
N SER A 60 10.11 7.34 3.99
CA SER A 60 9.24 6.65 4.93
C SER A 60 10.02 5.80 5.92
N ARG A 61 9.30 5.30 6.93
CA ARG A 61 9.79 4.37 7.93
C ARG A 61 8.91 3.13 7.95
N GLY A 62 9.49 1.99 8.31
CA GLY A 62 8.75 0.74 8.36
C GLY A 62 9.55 -0.41 8.93
N GLN A 63 8.95 -1.59 8.90
CA GLN A 63 9.59 -2.83 9.33
C GLN A 63 9.76 -3.77 8.14
N ILE A 64 10.94 -4.38 8.00
CA ILE A 64 11.18 -5.41 6.98
C ILE A 64 10.28 -6.62 7.25
N LYS A 65 9.51 -7.04 6.26
CA LYS A 65 8.66 -8.24 6.28
C LYS A 65 9.25 -9.39 5.47
N ALA A 66 9.92 -9.08 4.36
CA ALA A 66 10.64 -10.05 3.53
C ALA A 66 11.76 -9.35 2.74
N TRP A 67 12.85 -10.05 2.48
CA TRP A 67 13.97 -9.56 1.67
C TRP A 67 14.30 -10.60 0.59
N ASN A 68 14.20 -10.22 -0.68
CA ASN A 68 14.46 -11.06 -1.85
C ASN A 68 15.63 -10.49 -2.68
N ALA A 69 16.00 -11.18 -3.76
CA ALA A 69 17.08 -10.74 -4.64
C ALA A 69 16.82 -9.37 -5.30
N ASN A 70 15.58 -9.12 -5.74
CA ASN A 70 15.20 -7.93 -6.52
C ASN A 70 14.07 -7.12 -5.88
N SER A 71 13.62 -7.51 -4.68
CA SER A 71 12.54 -6.80 -4.00
C SER A 71 12.63 -6.94 -2.50
N VAL A 72 12.04 -5.99 -1.79
CA VAL A 72 11.90 -6.02 -0.33
C VAL A 72 10.48 -5.63 0.05
N SER A 73 9.86 -6.41 0.93
CA SER A 73 8.53 -6.15 1.44
C SER A 73 8.64 -5.44 2.79
N ILE A 74 8.04 -4.26 2.89
CA ILE A 74 8.15 -3.38 4.07
C ILE A 74 6.74 -3.03 4.55
N ALA A 75 6.49 -3.26 5.83
CA ALA A 75 5.33 -2.71 6.53
C ALA A 75 5.64 -1.24 6.84
N HIS A 76 5.25 -0.35 5.95
CA HIS A 76 5.55 1.08 6.06
C HIS A 76 4.50 1.81 6.89
N SER A 77 4.91 2.91 7.53
CA SER A 77 4.03 3.86 8.18
C SER A 77 3.22 4.66 7.15
N ALA A 78 2.25 5.45 7.60
CA ALA A 78 1.49 6.32 6.69
C ALA A 78 2.41 7.24 5.90
N ILE A 79 2.14 7.38 4.60
CA ILE A 79 2.91 8.23 3.68
C ILE A 79 1.97 9.33 3.19
N SER A 80 1.94 10.45 3.91
CA SER A 80 1.01 11.56 3.65
C SER A 80 1.15 12.14 2.25
N ALA A 81 2.36 12.18 1.70
CA ALA A 81 2.62 12.70 0.35
C ALA A 81 1.92 11.90 -0.77
N LEU A 82 1.56 10.65 -0.49
CA LEU A 82 0.86 9.75 -1.42
C LEU A 82 -0.57 9.40 -0.92
N ASN A 83 -1.00 9.99 0.19
CA ASN A 83 -2.25 9.62 0.88
C ASN A 83 -2.36 8.13 1.23
N TRP A 84 -1.23 7.45 1.48
CA TRP A 84 -1.23 6.03 1.81
C TRP A 84 -1.34 5.79 3.31
N PRO A 85 -2.23 4.88 3.76
CA PRO A 85 -2.27 4.43 5.15
C PRO A 85 -1.07 3.52 5.46
N PRO A 86 -0.85 3.16 6.74
CA PRO A 86 0.11 2.12 7.10
C PRO A 86 -0.28 0.80 6.45
N MET A 87 0.61 0.20 5.67
CA MET A 87 0.37 -1.07 4.99
C MET A 87 1.69 -1.79 4.67
N THR A 88 1.59 -3.05 4.25
CA THR A 88 2.74 -3.82 3.75
C THR A 88 2.75 -3.76 2.24
N MET A 89 3.86 -3.31 1.67
CA MET A 89 4.06 -3.19 0.23
C MET A 89 5.44 -3.68 -0.17
N SER A 90 5.54 -4.23 -1.38
CA SER A 90 6.81 -4.65 -1.97
C SER A 90 7.40 -3.53 -2.82
N PHE A 91 8.66 -3.21 -2.57
CA PHE A 91 9.46 -2.23 -3.30
C PHE A 91 10.52 -2.96 -4.12
N ASP A 92 10.79 -2.47 -5.32
CA ASP A 92 11.90 -2.93 -6.15
C ASP A 92 13.23 -2.58 -5.46
N LEU A 93 14.15 -3.55 -5.45
CA LEU A 93 15.43 -3.47 -4.75
C LEU A 93 16.56 -3.55 -5.79
N PRO A 94 17.22 -2.43 -6.12
CA PRO A 94 18.32 -2.44 -7.07
C PRO A 94 19.54 -3.17 -6.49
N ASP A 95 20.35 -3.78 -7.36
CA ASP A 95 21.47 -4.64 -6.96
C ASP A 95 22.47 -3.97 -6.00
N ASN A 96 22.66 -2.65 -6.14
CA ASN A 96 23.55 -1.88 -5.26
C ASN A 96 23.08 -1.85 -3.79
N LEU A 97 21.77 -1.93 -3.55
CA LEU A 97 21.18 -2.01 -2.21
C LEU A 97 21.00 -3.46 -1.76
N ALA A 98 20.82 -4.40 -2.69
CA ALA A 98 20.66 -5.81 -2.40
C ALA A 98 21.91 -6.46 -1.75
N ALA A 99 23.10 -5.87 -1.97
CA ALA A 99 24.36 -6.36 -1.45
C ALA A 99 24.44 -6.42 0.10
N THR A 100 23.63 -5.63 0.81
CA THR A 100 23.60 -5.60 2.28
C THR A 100 22.18 -5.91 2.78
N PRO A 101 21.80 -7.19 2.91
CA PRO A 101 20.47 -7.57 3.34
C PRO A 101 20.20 -7.17 4.79
N ILE A 102 19.02 -6.58 5.04
CA ILE A 102 18.56 -6.23 6.38
C ILE A 102 17.63 -7.34 6.90
N PRO A 103 17.83 -7.86 8.13
CA PRO A 103 17.00 -8.92 8.68
C PRO A 103 15.52 -8.56 8.76
N VAL A 104 14.65 -9.56 8.54
CA VAL A 104 13.20 -9.43 8.78
C VAL A 104 12.92 -9.05 10.24
N GLY A 105 11.96 -8.15 10.45
CA GLY A 105 11.63 -7.60 11.76
C GLY A 105 12.40 -6.33 12.12
N THR A 106 13.44 -5.97 11.36
CA THR A 106 14.22 -4.75 11.59
C THR A 106 13.42 -3.50 11.22
N GLN A 107 13.47 -2.49 12.08
CA GLN A 107 12.95 -1.17 11.79
C GLN A 107 13.91 -0.42 10.86
N VAL A 108 13.39 0.18 9.80
CA VAL A 108 14.18 0.85 8.76
C VAL A 108 13.63 2.24 8.43
N THR A 109 14.55 3.14 8.08
CA THR A 109 14.26 4.34 7.30
C THR A 109 14.62 4.06 5.85
N PHE A 110 13.75 4.43 4.92
CA PHE A 110 13.98 4.19 3.51
C PHE A 110 13.45 5.34 2.65
N SER A 111 14.03 5.46 1.48
CA SER A 111 13.63 6.40 0.45
C SER A 111 13.34 5.66 -0.84
N PHE A 112 12.31 6.06 -1.56
CA PHE A 112 11.88 5.40 -2.81
C PHE A 112 11.37 6.41 -3.82
N ARG A 113 11.30 5.99 -5.08
CA ARG A 113 10.74 6.79 -6.19
C ARG A 113 9.79 5.94 -7.00
N GLN A 114 8.86 6.60 -7.68
CA GLN A 114 8.02 5.94 -8.67
C GLN A 114 8.81 5.73 -9.98
N THR A 115 8.66 4.57 -10.58
CA THR A 115 9.23 4.18 -11.87
C THR A 115 8.10 3.65 -12.76
N GLU A 116 8.39 3.37 -14.04
CA GLU A 116 7.43 2.73 -14.95
C GLU A 116 6.98 1.34 -14.47
N GLN A 117 7.80 0.68 -13.64
CA GLN A 117 7.55 -0.67 -13.12
C GLN A 117 6.90 -0.69 -11.72
N GLY A 118 6.70 0.48 -11.10
CA GLY A 118 6.14 0.58 -9.74
C GLY A 118 6.98 1.50 -8.84
N TYR A 119 7.36 1.03 -7.66
CA TYR A 119 8.13 1.82 -6.69
C TYR A 119 9.47 1.15 -6.40
N GLN A 120 10.56 1.90 -6.61
CA GLN A 120 11.92 1.42 -6.42
C GLN A 120 12.60 2.13 -5.26
N LEU A 121 13.32 1.37 -4.43
CA LEU A 121 14.17 1.92 -3.38
C LEU A 121 15.36 2.68 -3.96
N THR A 122 15.67 3.78 -3.29
CA THR A 122 16.84 4.63 -3.58
C THR A 122 17.84 4.65 -2.44
N ALA A 123 17.36 4.45 -1.21
CA ALA A 123 18.18 4.28 -0.03
C ALA A 123 17.39 3.49 1.01
N ILE A 124 18.10 2.70 1.82
CA ILE A 124 17.52 2.00 2.97
C ILE A 124 18.58 1.84 4.04
N SER A 125 18.20 2.01 5.31
CA SER A 125 19.09 1.84 6.45
C SER A 125 18.32 1.36 7.67
N ALA A 126 18.96 0.47 8.44
CA ALA A 126 18.44 0.01 9.72
C ALA A 126 18.41 1.17 10.71
N GLN A 127 17.27 1.36 11.38
CA GLN A 127 17.19 2.28 12.50
C GLN A 127 17.84 1.60 13.70
N GLN A 128 18.92 2.21 14.21
CA GLN A 128 19.47 1.79 15.50
C GLN A 128 18.44 2.01 16.62
N PRO A 129 18.36 1.08 17.60
CA PRO A 129 17.51 1.23 18.78
C PRO A 129 17.93 2.43 19.64
#